data_AF-A9Q0N2-F1
#
_entry.id   AF-A9Q0N2-F1
#
_cell.length_a   1.000
_cell.length_b   1.000
_cell.length_c   1.000
_cell.angle_alpha   90.00
_cell.angle_beta   90.00
_cell.angle_gamma   90.00
#
_symmetry.space_group_name_H-M   'P 1'
#
loop_
_entity.id
_entity.type
_entity.pdbx_description
1 polymer ?
#
loop_
_entity_poly.entity_id
_entity_poly.type
_entity_poly.pdbx_seq_one_letter_code
_entity_poly.pdbx_strand_id
1 'polypeptide(L)'
;MATVTIAKGNQPVDIQLNMLNRHGLIAGATGTGKTVTLKVLAEQLSLSGIPVFLADIKGDLSNLAKAGQVTEKLQARLDKLGISDYQAQAFPIRLWDVFSEAGQPVRTTISEMGPLMLARLMDLNDTQTGV
;
A
#
# COMPACT_ATOMS: atom_id res chain seq x y z
N MET A 1 -9.34 -13.14 -16.97
CA MET A 1 -9.05 -12.86 -15.54
C MET A 1 -8.21 -11.60 -15.48
N ALA A 2 -8.42 -10.73 -14.49
CA ALA A 2 -7.69 -9.46 -14.39
C ALA A 2 -6.25 -9.69 -13.92
N THR A 3 -5.29 -9.06 -14.61
CA THR A 3 -3.85 -9.19 -14.37
C THR A 3 -3.20 -7.83 -14.22
N VAL A 4 -2.09 -7.79 -13.48
CA VAL A 4 -1.23 -6.61 -13.38
C VAL A 4 0.21 -6.98 -13.72
N THR A 5 0.87 -6.18 -14.55
CA THR A 5 2.28 -6.36 -14.88
C THR A 5 3.14 -5.73 -13.80
N ILE A 6 4.05 -6.52 -13.21
CA ILE A 6 4.85 -6.08 -12.04
C ILE A 6 6.36 -6.04 -12.32
N ALA A 7 6.81 -6.71 -13.37
CA ALA A 7 8.20 -6.77 -13.78
C ALA A 7 8.32 -7.13 -15.27
N LYS A 8 9.53 -7.02 -15.81
CA LYS A 8 9.83 -7.44 -17.18
C LYS A 8 11.23 -8.05 -17.23
N GLY A 9 11.28 -9.28 -17.77
CA GLY A 9 12.51 -9.95 -18.19
C GLY A 9 12.58 -9.94 -19.71
N ASN A 10 12.76 -11.11 -20.33
CA ASN A 10 12.57 -11.27 -21.78
C ASN A 10 11.09 -11.08 -22.18
N GLN A 11 10.18 -11.41 -21.29
CA GLN A 11 8.75 -11.16 -21.41
C GLN A 11 8.22 -10.40 -20.18
N PRO A 12 7.07 -9.71 -20.29
CA PRO A 12 6.37 -9.17 -19.14
C PRO A 12 6.07 -10.26 -18.11
N VAL A 13 6.14 -9.89 -16.84
CA VAL A 13 5.79 -10.77 -15.71
C VAL A 13 4.52 -10.21 -15.09
N ASP A 14 3.45 -10.96 -15.28
CA ASP A 14 2.12 -10.60 -14.81
C ASP A 14 1.73 -11.40 -13.57
N ILE A 15 0.98 -10.77 -12.67
CA ILE A 15 0.30 -11.42 -11.55
C ILE A 15 -1.19 -11.45 -11.82
N GLN A 16 -1.79 -12.62 -11.61
CA GLN A 16 -3.24 -12.79 -11.58
C GLN A 16 -3.78 -12.23 -10.27
N LEU A 17 -4.68 -11.23 -10.34
CA LEU A 17 -5.17 -10.54 -9.15
C LEU A 17 -5.91 -11.47 -8.18
N ASN A 18 -6.61 -12.49 -8.69
CA ASN A 18 -7.29 -13.50 -7.87
C ASN A 18 -6.34 -14.42 -7.08
N MET A 19 -5.04 -14.43 -7.42
CA MET A 19 -4.03 -15.23 -6.70
C MET A 19 -3.41 -14.47 -5.52
N LEU A 20 -3.67 -13.15 -5.40
CA LEU A 20 -3.15 -12.31 -4.31
C LEU A 20 -3.82 -12.53 -2.96
N ASN A 21 -4.81 -13.42 -2.90
CA ASN A 21 -5.33 -13.96 -1.64
C ASN A 21 -4.39 -15.01 -1.00
N ARG A 22 -3.26 -15.31 -1.64
CA ARG A 22 -2.21 -16.18 -1.11
C ARG A 22 -1.01 -15.36 -0.65
N HIS A 23 -0.30 -15.87 0.35
CA HIS A 23 0.94 -15.26 0.82
C HIS A 23 2.05 -15.34 -0.24
N GLY A 24 2.87 -14.30 -0.29
CA GLY A 24 4.05 -14.21 -1.13
C GLY A 24 5.27 -13.75 -0.34
N LEU A 25 6.46 -14.02 -0.86
CA LEU A 25 7.73 -13.65 -0.26
C LEU A 25 8.59 -12.87 -1.25
N ILE A 26 9.02 -11.66 -0.88
CA ILE A 26 10.03 -10.89 -1.61
C ILE A 26 11.36 -11.04 -0.86
N ALA A 27 12.26 -11.88 -1.38
CA ALA A 27 13.57 -12.15 -0.80
C ALA A 27 14.71 -11.65 -1.70
N GLY A 28 15.85 -11.32 -1.08
CA GLY A 28 17.05 -10.85 -1.77
C GLY A 28 18.01 -10.12 -0.84
N ALA A 29 19.26 -9.94 -1.25
CA ALA A 29 20.27 -9.20 -0.48
C ALA A 29 19.96 -7.69 -0.42
N THR A 30 20.71 -6.94 0.38
CA THR A 30 20.61 -5.48 0.39
C THR A 30 20.97 -4.91 -0.99
N GLY A 31 20.20 -3.95 -1.47
CA GLY A 31 20.42 -3.33 -2.79
C GLY A 31 19.86 -4.10 -3.99
N THR A 32 19.29 -5.30 -3.81
CA THR A 32 18.73 -6.09 -4.94
C THR A 32 17.33 -5.66 -5.39
N GLY A 33 16.81 -4.55 -4.85
CA GLY A 33 15.53 -3.98 -5.30
C GLY A 33 14.28 -4.46 -4.57
N LYS A 34 14.38 -5.13 -3.42
CA LYS A 34 13.20 -5.55 -2.62
C LYS A 34 12.17 -4.43 -2.42
N THR A 35 12.61 -3.25 -1.98
CA THR A 35 11.76 -2.08 -1.77
C THR A 35 11.17 -1.56 -3.09
N VAL A 36 11.94 -1.63 -4.19
CA VAL A 36 11.45 -1.23 -5.52
C VAL A 36 10.34 -2.17 -5.97
N THR A 37 10.52 -3.49 -5.83
CA THR A 37 9.48 -4.48 -6.13
C THR A 37 8.22 -4.25 -5.32
N LEU A 38 8.36 -3.98 -4.01
CA LEU A 38 7.21 -3.67 -3.14
C LEU A 38 6.47 -2.41 -3.59
N LYS A 39 7.20 -1.36 -3.99
CA LYS A 39 6.61 -0.11 -4.51
C LYS A 39 5.83 -0.35 -5.80
N VAL A 40 6.42 -1.04 -6.79
CA VAL A 40 5.73 -1.36 -8.05
C VAL A 40 4.45 -2.16 -7.79
N LEU A 41 4.49 -3.14 -6.88
CA LEU A 41 3.29 -3.89 -6.49
C LEU A 41 2.21 -2.98 -5.89
N ALA A 42 2.58 -2.12 -4.94
CA ALA A 42 1.64 -1.20 -4.30
C ALA A 42 1.00 -0.23 -5.31
N GLU A 43 1.80 0.33 -6.21
CA GLU A 43 1.36 1.24 -7.27
C GLU A 43 0.37 0.55 -8.22
N GLN A 44 0.72 -0.64 -8.73
CA GLN A 44 -0.13 -1.39 -9.66
C GLN A 44 -1.46 -1.84 -9.04
N LEU A 45 -1.43 -2.23 -7.77
CA LEU A 45 -2.65 -2.57 -7.03
C LEU A 45 -3.53 -1.35 -6.78
N SER A 46 -2.92 -0.21 -6.43
CA SER A 46 -3.66 1.05 -6.27
C SER A 46 -4.31 1.50 -7.57
N LEU A 47 -3.62 1.41 -8.72
CA LEU A 47 -4.19 1.68 -10.05
C LEU A 47 -5.35 0.73 -10.40
N SER A 48 -5.30 -0.49 -9.89
CA SER A 48 -6.37 -1.48 -10.06
C SER A 48 -7.53 -1.31 -9.07
N GLY A 49 -7.51 -0.25 -8.24
CA GLY A 49 -8.54 0.01 -7.22
C GLY A 49 -8.46 -0.89 -5.99
N ILE A 50 -7.34 -1.61 -5.80
CA ILE A 50 -7.14 -2.52 -4.66
C ILE A 50 -6.40 -1.77 -3.55
N PRO A 51 -6.97 -1.66 -2.34
CA PRO A 51 -6.30 -1.02 -1.22
C PRO A 51 -5.14 -1.87 -0.72
N VAL A 52 -4.01 -1.23 -0.39
CA VAL A 52 -2.81 -1.89 0.12
C VAL A 52 -2.46 -1.31 1.48
N PHE A 53 -2.28 -2.19 2.47
CA PHE A 53 -1.79 -1.82 3.79
C PHE A 53 -0.31 -2.23 3.92
N LEU A 54 0.56 -1.30 4.27
CA LEU A 54 2.01 -1.49 4.30
C LEU A 54 2.61 -0.96 5.61
N ALA A 55 3.59 -1.67 6.15
CA ALA A 55 4.44 -1.19 7.22
C ALA A 55 5.67 -0.48 6.63
N ASP A 56 5.83 0.81 6.91
CA ASP A 56 6.94 1.62 6.40
C ASP A 56 7.99 1.90 7.48
N ILE A 57 8.85 0.91 7.74
CA ILE A 57 9.88 0.99 8.80
C ILE A 57 10.92 2.07 8.49
N LYS A 58 11.19 2.35 7.22
CA LYS A 58 12.26 3.26 6.77
C LYS A 58 11.76 4.64 6.33
N GLY A 59 10.45 4.84 6.24
CA GLY A 59 9.85 6.05 5.67
C GLY A 59 9.96 6.14 4.14
N ASP A 60 10.44 5.08 3.48
CA ASP A 60 10.69 5.08 2.03
C ASP A 60 9.41 4.96 1.20
N LEU A 61 8.36 4.33 1.76
CA LEU A 61 7.10 4.03 1.07
C LEU A 61 6.16 5.23 1.09
N SER A 62 6.18 6.04 2.16
CA SER A 62 5.38 7.27 2.29
C SER A 62 5.60 8.26 1.13
N ASN A 63 6.78 8.22 0.49
CA ASN A 63 7.11 9.04 -0.68
C ASN A 63 6.20 8.79 -1.90
N LEU A 64 5.49 7.66 -1.94
CA LEU A 64 4.49 7.37 -2.98
C LEU A 64 3.33 8.40 -2.97
N ALA A 65 3.16 9.17 -1.89
CA ALA A 65 2.17 10.24 -1.79
C ALA A 65 2.50 11.46 -2.66
N LYS A 66 3.71 11.53 -3.21
CA LYS A 66 4.17 12.60 -4.10
C LYS A 66 4.54 12.01 -5.45
N ALA A 67 4.29 12.77 -6.52
CA ALA A 67 4.78 12.40 -7.83
C ALA A 67 6.31 12.36 -7.79
N GLY A 68 6.88 11.23 -8.23
CA GLY A 68 8.33 11.08 -8.36
C GLY A 68 8.90 12.02 -9.43
N GLN A 69 10.23 12.12 -9.47
CA GLN A 69 10.94 12.79 -10.57
C GLN A 69 11.58 11.74 -11.47
N VAL A 70 11.46 11.94 -12.79
CA VAL A 70 12.16 11.12 -13.77
C VAL A 70 13.62 11.55 -13.81
N THR A 71 14.46 10.82 -13.09
CA THR A 71 15.92 11.00 -13.11
C THR A 71 16.55 10.30 -14.31
N GLU A 72 17.75 10.70 -14.71
CA GLU A 72 18.50 10.03 -15.81
C GLU A 72 18.63 8.52 -15.59
N LYS A 73 18.86 8.09 -14.34
CA LYS A 73 18.94 6.68 -13.97
C LYS A 73 17.60 5.95 -14.13
N LEU A 74 16.49 6.62 -13.84
CA LEU A 74 15.16 6.06 -14.06
C LEU A 74 14.85 5.99 -15.57
N GLN A 75 15.14 7.05 -16.32
CA GLN A 75 14.95 7.10 -17.77
C GLN A 75 15.72 5.96 -18.47
N ALA A 76 17.01 5.80 -18.18
CA ALA A 76 17.82 4.72 -18.75
C ALA A 76 17.27 3.32 -18.42
N ARG A 77 16.62 3.17 -17.24
CA ARG A 77 15.96 1.91 -16.86
C ARG A 77 14.65 1.71 -17.64
N LEU A 78 13.84 2.75 -17.81
CA LEU A 78 12.62 2.71 -18.61
C LEU A 78 12.93 2.37 -20.06
N ASP A 79 13.94 2.99 -20.65
CA ASP A 79 14.41 2.71 -22.01
C ASP A 79 14.87 1.26 -22.16
N LYS A 80 15.67 0.76 -21.21
CA LYS A 80 16.11 -0.64 -21.17
C LYS A 80 14.94 -1.62 -21.08
N LEU A 81 13.86 -1.23 -20.40
CA LEU A 81 12.65 -2.01 -20.28
C LEU A 81 11.66 -1.73 -21.42
N GLY A 82 11.94 -0.79 -22.33
CA GLY A 82 11.03 -0.38 -23.39
C GLY A 82 9.67 0.12 -22.88
N ILE A 83 9.67 0.84 -21.75
CA ILE A 83 8.46 1.45 -21.15
C ILE A 83 8.46 2.92 -21.56
N SER A 84 7.56 3.30 -22.46
CA SER A 84 7.47 4.67 -23.01
C SER A 84 6.31 5.50 -22.43
N ASP A 85 5.40 4.86 -21.72
CA ASP A 85 4.16 5.43 -21.17
C ASP A 85 4.26 5.71 -19.66
N TYR A 86 5.45 5.58 -19.07
CA TYR A 86 5.64 5.88 -17.65
C TYR A 86 5.41 7.37 -17.36
N GLN A 87 4.43 7.65 -16.51
CA GLN A 87 4.18 8.98 -15.97
C GLN A 87 4.37 8.95 -14.46
N ALA A 88 5.23 9.85 -13.97
CA ALA A 88 5.38 10.01 -12.54
C ALA A 88 4.12 10.64 -11.94
N GLN A 89 3.49 9.95 -10.99
CA GLN A 89 2.24 10.37 -10.37
C GLN A 89 2.25 10.10 -8.87
N ALA A 90 1.38 10.79 -8.14
CA ALA A 90 1.14 10.57 -6.73
C ALA A 90 0.05 9.52 -6.52
N PHE A 91 0.13 8.78 -5.42
CA PHE A 91 -0.86 7.79 -5.01
C PHE A 91 -1.63 8.24 -3.76
N PRO A 92 -2.91 7.85 -3.63
CA PRO A 92 -3.68 8.16 -2.43
C PRO A 92 -3.12 7.36 -1.25
N ILE A 93 -2.57 8.06 -0.27
CA ILE A 93 -1.97 7.44 0.93
C ILE A 93 -2.59 8.05 2.17
N ARG A 94 -2.93 7.17 3.10
CA ARG A 94 -3.26 7.54 4.48
C ARG A 94 -2.18 6.98 5.38
N LEU A 95 -1.47 7.86 6.08
CA LEU A 95 -0.49 7.46 7.09
C LEU A 95 -1.21 7.14 8.39
N TRP A 96 -0.95 5.93 8.89
CA TRP A 96 -1.43 5.47 10.19
C TRP A 96 -0.27 5.48 11.15
N ASP A 97 -0.47 6.07 12.32
CA ASP A 97 0.55 6.25 13.33
C ASP A 97 0.15 5.55 14.62
N VAL A 98 1.04 4.68 15.09
CA VAL A 98 0.87 3.93 16.34
C VAL A 98 1.03 4.84 17.56
N PHE A 99 1.85 5.88 17.45
CA PHE A 99 2.12 6.86 18.51
C PHE A 99 1.25 8.11 18.41
N SER A 100 0.51 8.27 17.31
CA SER A 100 -0.42 9.39 17.07
C SER A 100 0.26 10.77 17.05
N GLU A 101 1.47 10.85 16.51
CA GLU A 101 2.25 12.10 16.40
C GLU A 101 2.11 12.76 15.03
N ALA A 102 2.17 11.97 13.95
CA ALA A 102 2.31 12.47 12.57
C ALA A 102 1.30 11.87 11.58
N GLY A 103 0.37 11.03 12.04
CA GLY A 103 -0.61 10.35 11.20
C GLY A 103 -1.92 10.04 11.92
N GLN A 104 -2.82 9.36 11.21
CA GLN A 104 -4.08 8.90 11.78
C GLN A 104 -3.80 7.90 12.92
N PRO A 105 -4.33 8.10 14.14
CA PRO A 105 -4.19 7.15 15.22
C PRO A 105 -4.63 5.74 14.80
N VAL A 106 -3.76 4.75 15.00
CA VAL A 106 -4.13 3.33 14.83
C VAL A 106 -5.08 2.90 15.95
N ARG A 107 -4.91 3.46 17.15
CA ARG A 107 -5.73 3.17 18.31
C ARG A 107 -6.83 4.21 18.45
N THR A 108 -7.99 3.76 18.89
CA THR A 108 -9.09 4.63 19.32
C THR A 108 -9.22 4.58 20.84
N THR A 109 -9.66 5.67 21.45
CA THR A 109 -9.96 5.72 22.89
C THR A 109 -11.41 5.30 23.16
N ILE A 110 -11.71 4.85 24.39
CA ILE A 110 -13.08 4.52 24.81
C ILE A 110 -14.03 5.70 24.57
N SER A 111 -13.55 6.93 24.80
CA SER A 111 -14.30 8.15 24.56
C SER A 111 -14.64 8.37 23.08
N GLU A 112 -13.73 8.04 22.17
CA GLU A 112 -13.94 8.18 20.71
C GLU A 112 -14.87 7.10 20.14
N MET A 113 -14.80 5.88 20.67
CA MET A 113 -15.74 4.80 20.29
C MET A 113 -17.18 5.22 20.62
N GLY A 114 -17.36 5.90 21.75
CA GLY A 114 -18.64 6.37 22.23
C GLY A 114 -19.55 5.23 22.70
N PRO A 115 -20.66 5.57 23.38
CA PRO A 115 -21.53 4.58 24.02
C PRO A 115 -22.17 3.63 23.01
N LEU A 116 -22.48 4.08 21.79
CA LEU A 116 -23.14 3.27 20.76
C LEU A 116 -22.23 2.16 20.21
N MET A 117 -20.97 2.46 19.91
CA MET A 117 -20.04 1.44 19.39
C MET A 117 -19.68 0.44 20.48
N LEU A 118 -19.51 0.92 21.72
CA LEU A 118 -19.26 0.07 22.89
C LEU A 118 -20.43 -0.87 23.17
N ALA A 119 -21.66 -0.36 23.13
CA ALA A 119 -22.87 -1.18 23.28
C ALA A 119 -22.93 -2.32 22.24
N ARG A 120 -22.61 -2.02 20.97
CA ARG A 120 -22.56 -3.04 19.91
C ARG A 120 -21.43 -4.04 20.10
N LEU A 121 -20.25 -3.59 20.51
CA LEU A 121 -19.11 -4.49 20.75
C LEU A 121 -19.34 -5.43 21.93
N MET A 122 -20.09 -4.97 22.93
CA MET A 122 -20.44 -5.75 24.12
C MET A 122 -21.78 -6.50 23.97
N ASP A 123 -22.44 -6.39 22.82
CA ASP A 123 -23.76 -6.98 22.53
C ASP A 123 -24.81 -6.66 23.62
N LEU A 124 -24.87 -5.39 24.02
CA LEU A 124 -25.78 -4.94 25.09
C LEU A 124 -27.23 -4.89 24.61
N ASN A 125 -28.15 -5.26 25.48
CA ASN A 125 -29.58 -5.09 25.26
C ASN A 125 -30.06 -3.67 25.61
N ASP A 126 -31.29 -3.32 25.21
CA ASP A 126 -31.88 -2.00 25.39
C ASP A 126 -31.81 -1.48 26.84
N THR A 127 -31.97 -2.37 27.83
CA THR A 127 -31.90 -2.00 29.26
C THR A 127 -30.48 -1.65 29.69
N GLN A 128 -29.48 -2.37 29.18
CA GLN A 128 -28.06 -2.13 29.46
C GLN A 128 -27.51 -0.92 28.70
N THR A 129 -28.05 -0.60 27.51
CA THR A 129 -27.59 0.54 26.72
C THR A 129 -27.94 1.89 27.32
N GLY A 130 -28.91 1.93 28.26
CA GLY A 130 -29.17 3.04 29.17
C GLY A 130 -29.00 4.42 28.53
N VAL A 131 -29.68 4.67 27.41
CA VAL A 131 -29.68 5.98 26.74
C VAL A 131 -30.41 7.01 27.60
#